data_AF-A0A376Y8M0-F1
#
_entry.id   AF-A0A376Y8M0-F1
#
_cell.length_a   1.000
_cell.length_b   1.000
_cell.length_c   1.000
_cell.angle_alpha   90.00
_cell.angle_beta   90.00
_cell.angle_gamma   90.00
#
_symmetry.space_group_name_H-M   'P 1'
#
loop_
_entity.id
_entity.type
_entity.pdbx_description
1 polymer ?
#
loop_
_entity_poly.entity_id
_entity_poly.type
_entity_poly.pdbx_seq_one_letter_code
_entity_poly.pdbx_strand_id
1 'polypeptide(L)'
;MQVDLLGSAQSAHALHLFHQHSPLVHCMTNDVVQTFTANTLLALGASPAMVIETEEASQFAAIASALLINVGTLTQPRAQAMRAAVEQAKSSQTPWTLDPVAVGALDYRRHFCHELLSFKPAAITW
;
A
#
# COMPACT_ATOMS: atom_id res chain seq x y z
N MET A 1 3.54 11.36 -20.29
CA MET A 1 2.49 11.46 -19.26
C MET A 1 2.99 12.48 -18.25
N GLN A 2 2.46 13.69 -18.29
CA GLN A 2 2.88 14.78 -17.42
C GLN A 2 2.35 14.45 -16.02
N VAL A 3 3.25 14.28 -15.05
CA VAL A 3 2.86 14.11 -13.64
C VAL A 3 2.23 15.44 -13.24
N ASP A 4 0.93 15.44 -13.01
CA ASP A 4 0.20 16.62 -12.57
C ASP A 4 0.58 16.88 -11.12
N LEU A 5 1.65 17.66 -10.92
CA LEU A 5 2.14 18.01 -9.60
C LEU A 5 1.11 18.93 -8.94
N LEU A 6 0.63 18.54 -7.76
CA LEU A 6 -0.25 19.38 -6.95
C LEU A 6 0.40 20.75 -6.75
N GLY A 7 -0.38 21.81 -6.94
CA GLY A 7 0.07 23.16 -6.59
C GLY A 7 0.33 23.27 -5.08
N SER A 8 1.16 24.22 -4.65
CA SER A 8 1.52 24.39 -3.23
C SER A 8 0.31 24.48 -2.28
N ALA A 9 -0.76 25.17 -2.71
CA ALA A 9 -2.01 25.25 -1.97
C ALA A 9 -2.72 23.88 -1.83
N GLN A 10 -2.73 23.08 -2.89
CA GLN A 10 -3.32 21.74 -2.87
C GLN A 10 -2.51 20.78 -2.00
N SER A 11 -1.17 20.84 -2.06
CA SER A 11 -0.30 20.04 -1.18
C SER A 11 -0.50 20.40 0.30
N ALA A 12 -0.58 21.69 0.63
CA ALA A 12 -0.84 22.14 2.00
C ALA A 12 -2.22 21.67 2.50
N HIS A 13 -3.24 21.74 1.63
CA HIS A 13 -4.57 21.25 1.96
C HIS A 13 -4.61 19.74 2.17
N ALA A 14 -3.96 18.96 1.29
CA ALA A 14 -3.86 17.51 1.43
C ALA A 14 -3.14 17.10 2.72
N LEU A 15 -2.02 17.76 3.06
CA LEU A 15 -1.30 17.51 4.31
C LEU A 15 -2.16 17.86 5.54
N HIS A 16 -2.92 18.96 5.48
CA HIS A 16 -3.85 19.31 6.56
C HIS A 16 -4.92 18.24 6.77
N LEU A 17 -5.56 17.76 5.69
CA LEU A 17 -6.52 16.67 5.75
C LEU A 17 -5.88 15.38 6.29
N PHE A 18 -4.66 15.07 5.85
CA PHE A 18 -3.93 13.88 6.30
C PHE A 18 -3.68 13.91 7.82
N HIS A 19 -3.25 15.06 8.37
CA HIS A 19 -3.14 15.25 9.82
C HIS A 19 -4.48 15.15 10.56
N GLN A 20 -5.55 15.74 10.01
CA GLN A 20 -6.87 15.70 10.65
C GLN A 20 -7.45 14.29 10.75
N HIS A 21 -7.25 13.47 9.72
CA HIS A 21 -7.81 12.12 9.68
C HIS A 21 -6.91 11.08 10.36
N SER A 22 -5.59 11.34 10.45
CA SER A 22 -4.61 10.41 11.01
C SER A 22 -4.81 8.96 10.51
N PRO A 23 -4.78 8.74 9.17
CA PRO A 23 -5.24 7.50 8.58
C PRO A 23 -4.46 6.28 9.10
N LEU A 24 -5.18 5.18 9.35
CA LEU A 24 -4.58 3.89 9.66
C LEU A 24 -4.15 3.21 8.36
N VAL A 25 -2.85 3.10 8.12
CA VAL A 25 -2.31 2.57 6.86
C VAL A 25 -1.74 1.17 7.08
N HIS A 26 -2.38 0.16 6.50
CA HIS A 26 -1.86 -1.20 6.45
C HIS A 26 -0.72 -1.27 5.44
N CYS A 27 0.50 -1.47 5.93
CA CYS A 27 1.72 -1.46 5.14
C CYS A 27 2.23 -2.90 4.93
N MET A 28 1.98 -3.47 3.75
CA MET A 28 2.64 -4.70 3.31
C MET A 28 3.81 -4.32 2.40
N THR A 29 4.92 -3.89 3.02
CA THR A 29 6.10 -3.33 2.31
C THR A 29 7.36 -4.15 2.47
N ASN A 30 8.34 -3.94 1.58
CA ASN A 30 9.57 -4.70 1.57
C ASN A 30 10.44 -4.48 2.82
N ASP A 31 11.32 -5.45 3.10
CA ASP A 31 12.10 -5.53 4.34
C ASP A 31 13.11 -4.38 4.49
N VAL A 32 13.55 -3.79 3.38
CA VAL A 32 14.55 -2.72 3.37
C VAL A 32 13.96 -1.39 3.85
N VAL A 33 12.65 -1.18 3.69
CA VAL A 33 12.02 0.13 3.93
C VAL A 33 11.03 0.16 5.08
N GLN A 34 10.75 -0.97 5.76
CA GLN A 34 9.70 -1.04 6.79
C GLN A 34 9.78 0.10 7.81
N THR A 35 10.94 0.28 8.46
CA THR A 35 11.14 1.33 9.47
C THR A 35 11.01 2.73 8.89
N PHE A 36 11.55 2.97 7.70
CA PHE A 36 11.49 4.28 7.06
C PHE A 36 10.05 4.64 6.66
N THR A 37 9.30 3.68 6.10
CA THR A 37 7.87 3.85 5.79
C THR A 37 7.07 4.15 7.05
N ALA A 38 7.27 3.39 8.14
CA ALA A 38 6.59 3.64 9.41
C ALA A 38 6.89 5.06 9.94
N ASN A 39 8.17 5.41 10.03
CA ASN A 39 8.58 6.72 10.56
C ASN A 39 8.11 7.88 9.68
N THR A 40 8.07 7.70 8.37
CA THR A 40 7.54 8.72 7.46
C THR A 40 6.04 8.93 7.67
N LEU A 41 5.26 7.85 7.78
CA LEU A 41 3.82 7.94 8.06
C LEU A 41 3.55 8.59 9.43
N LEU A 42 4.32 8.21 10.46
CA LEU A 42 4.25 8.83 11.79
C LEU A 42 4.60 10.31 11.77
N ALA A 43 5.67 10.71 11.07
CA ALA A 43 6.08 12.10 10.93
C ALA A 43 5.04 12.95 10.20
N LEU A 44 4.28 12.33 9.30
CA LEU A 44 3.12 12.92 8.62
C LEU A 44 1.82 12.78 9.43
N GLY A 45 1.85 12.28 10.67
CA GLY A 45 0.68 12.18 11.55
C GLY A 45 -0.30 11.05 11.26
N ALA A 46 0.06 10.06 10.43
CA ALA A 46 -0.70 8.83 10.23
C ALA A 46 -0.31 7.72 11.20
N SER A 47 -1.10 6.64 11.21
CA SER A 47 -0.84 5.43 12.00
C SER A 47 -0.43 4.27 11.09
N PRO A 48 0.87 3.93 10.98
CA PRO A 48 1.29 2.77 10.21
C PRO A 48 1.07 1.46 10.97
N ALA A 49 0.70 0.39 10.26
CA ALA A 49 0.62 -0.96 10.80
C ALA A 49 1.12 -2.01 9.80
N MET A 50 2.05 -2.86 10.22
CA MET A 50 2.66 -3.91 9.42
C MET A 50 2.12 -5.27 9.86
N VAL A 51 1.03 -5.71 9.24
CA VAL A 51 0.41 -7.03 9.51
C VAL A 51 0.67 -7.94 8.30
N ILE A 52 1.35 -9.06 8.53
CA ILE A 52 1.89 -9.90 7.44
C ILE A 52 1.42 -11.36 7.49
N GLU A 53 0.82 -11.80 8.61
CA GLU A 53 0.23 -13.13 8.69
C GLU A 53 -1.04 -13.18 7.83
N THR A 54 -1.27 -14.24 7.07
CA THR A 54 -2.27 -14.23 5.99
C THR A 54 -3.69 -13.96 6.51
N GLU A 55 -4.05 -14.61 7.61
CA GLU A 55 -5.37 -14.46 8.24
C GLU A 55 -5.56 -13.07 8.84
N GLU A 56 -4.55 -12.57 9.56
CA GLU A 56 -4.58 -11.24 10.18
C GLU A 56 -4.55 -10.13 9.12
N ALA A 57 -3.76 -10.28 8.07
CA ALA A 57 -3.62 -9.30 6.99
C ALA A 57 -4.94 -9.12 6.23
N SER A 58 -5.66 -10.22 5.99
CA SER A 58 -7.02 -10.14 5.44
C SER A 58 -7.92 -9.33 6.37
N GLN A 59 -8.07 -9.75 7.63
CA GLN A 59 -8.94 -9.08 8.61
C GLN A 59 -8.60 -7.59 8.77
N PHE A 60 -7.30 -7.28 8.88
CA PHE A 60 -6.82 -5.93 9.11
C PHE A 60 -7.03 -5.01 7.91
N ALA A 61 -6.97 -5.52 6.68
CA ALA A 61 -7.25 -4.74 5.48
C ALA A 61 -8.69 -4.21 5.43
N ALA A 62 -9.65 -4.87 6.10
CA ALA A 62 -11.03 -4.38 6.23
C ALA A 62 -11.18 -3.22 7.24
N ILE A 63 -10.22 -3.08 8.15
CA ILE A 63 -10.25 -2.11 9.26
C ILE A 63 -9.41 -0.86 8.90
N ALA A 64 -8.35 -1.05 8.12
CA ALA A 64 -7.45 0.03 7.72
C ALA A 64 -8.16 1.09 6.87
N SER A 65 -7.70 2.34 6.98
CA SER A 65 -8.14 3.43 6.11
C SER A 65 -7.60 3.29 4.69
N ALA A 66 -6.44 2.65 4.54
CA ALA A 66 -5.82 2.33 3.25
C ALA A 66 -4.85 1.14 3.36
N LEU A 67 -4.63 0.45 2.23
CA LEU A 67 -3.68 -0.65 2.11
C LEU A 67 -2.56 -0.29 1.12
N LEU A 68 -1.30 -0.48 1.52
CA LEU A 68 -0.13 -0.40 0.64
C LEU A 68 0.41 -1.81 0.35
N ILE A 69 0.53 -2.15 -0.93
CA ILE A 69 1.22 -3.35 -1.42
C ILE A 69 2.51 -2.93 -2.13
N ASN A 70 3.66 -3.23 -1.52
CA ASN A 70 4.98 -3.05 -2.15
C ASN A 70 5.70 -4.41 -2.27
N VAL A 71 6.10 -4.74 -3.49
CA VAL A 71 6.65 -6.07 -3.86
C VAL A 71 8.19 -6.14 -3.81
N GLY A 72 8.85 -5.16 -3.17
CA GLY A 72 10.30 -4.95 -3.20
C GLY A 72 11.17 -6.10 -2.68
N THR A 73 10.64 -6.96 -1.81
CA THR A 73 11.26 -8.21 -1.32
C THR A 73 10.24 -9.36 -1.33
N LEU A 74 9.44 -9.47 -2.40
CA LEU A 74 8.36 -10.45 -2.50
C LEU A 74 8.85 -11.90 -2.36
N THR A 75 8.17 -12.67 -1.51
CA THR A 75 8.30 -14.12 -1.34
C THR A 75 6.93 -14.79 -1.50
N GLN A 76 6.88 -16.11 -1.66
CA GLN A 76 5.62 -16.83 -1.83
C GLN A 76 4.65 -16.69 -0.63
N PRO A 77 5.08 -16.83 0.64
CA PRO A 77 4.18 -16.60 1.78
C PRO A 77 3.64 -15.15 1.81
N ARG A 78 4.51 -14.17 1.50
CA ARG A 78 4.10 -12.77 1.45
C ARG A 78 3.12 -12.49 0.32
N ALA A 79 3.30 -13.12 -0.84
CA ALA A 79 2.37 -13.00 -1.97
C ALA A 79 0.97 -13.54 -1.61
N GLN A 80 0.90 -14.64 -0.83
CA GLN A 80 -0.36 -15.19 -0.33
C GLN A 80 -1.06 -14.20 0.62
N ALA A 81 -0.32 -13.67 1.61
CA ALA A 81 -0.87 -12.67 2.54
C ALA A 81 -1.33 -11.39 1.83
N MET A 82 -0.52 -10.88 0.88
CA MET A 82 -0.85 -9.69 0.08
C MET A 82 -2.10 -9.90 -0.76
N ARG A 83 -2.29 -11.09 -1.34
CA ARG A 83 -3.51 -11.42 -2.09
C ARG A 83 -4.73 -11.41 -1.19
N ALA A 84 -4.66 -12.04 -0.02
CA ALA A 84 -5.76 -12.07 0.94
C ALA A 84 -6.14 -10.64 1.41
N ALA A 85 -5.15 -9.80 1.70
CA ALA A 85 -5.36 -8.41 2.05
C ALA A 85 -6.02 -7.60 0.91
N VAL A 86 -5.58 -7.77 -0.34
CA VAL A 86 -6.16 -7.08 -1.51
C VAL A 86 -7.59 -7.55 -1.80
N GLU A 87 -7.85 -8.85 -1.71
CA GLU A 87 -9.19 -9.42 -1.85
C GLU A 87 -10.15 -8.83 -0.82
N GLN A 88 -9.71 -8.73 0.44
CA GLN A 88 -10.49 -8.17 1.51
C GLN A 88 -10.62 -6.63 1.41
N ALA A 89 -9.58 -5.91 1.01
CA ALA A 89 -9.66 -4.49 0.73
C ALA A 89 -10.68 -4.18 -0.37
N LYS A 90 -10.71 -4.98 -1.44
CA LYS A 90 -11.71 -4.86 -2.50
C LYS A 90 -13.14 -5.12 -2.00
N SER A 91 -13.35 -6.15 -1.18
CA SER A 91 -14.68 -6.48 -0.66
C SER A 91 -15.22 -5.45 0.34
N SER A 92 -14.33 -4.87 1.15
CA SER A 92 -14.63 -3.81 2.13
C SER A 92 -14.56 -2.39 1.58
N GLN A 93 -14.18 -2.23 0.32
CA GLN A 93 -13.97 -0.94 -0.35
C GLN A 93 -12.85 -0.08 0.28
N THR A 94 -11.93 -0.70 1.01
CA THR A 94 -10.69 -0.04 1.45
C THR A 94 -9.83 0.31 0.24
N PRO A 95 -9.47 1.58 0.02
CA PRO A 95 -8.60 1.96 -1.08
C PRO A 95 -7.22 1.34 -0.90
N TRP A 96 -6.66 0.79 -1.98
CA TRP A 96 -5.34 0.16 -1.93
C TRP A 96 -4.42 0.64 -3.06
N THR A 97 -3.13 0.70 -2.75
CA THR A 97 -2.07 1.20 -3.64
C THR A 97 -1.10 0.08 -3.98
N LEU A 98 -0.72 -0.02 -5.26
CA LEU A 98 0.32 -0.93 -5.72
C LEU A 98 1.62 -0.17 -6.01
N ASP A 99 2.71 -0.62 -5.41
CA ASP A 99 4.08 -0.21 -5.72
C ASP A 99 4.83 -1.40 -6.36
N PRO A 100 4.92 -1.44 -7.70
CA PRO A 100 5.43 -2.59 -8.46
C PRO A 100 6.96 -2.55 -8.60
N VAL A 101 7.68 -2.46 -7.47
CA VAL A 101 9.15 -2.41 -7.42
C VAL A 101 9.81 -3.51 -8.26
N ALA A 102 10.62 -3.09 -9.24
CA ALA A 102 11.36 -3.96 -10.15
C ALA A 102 10.50 -4.93 -11.01
N VAL A 103 9.22 -4.60 -11.24
CA VAL A 103 8.29 -5.40 -12.07
C VAL A 103 8.78 -5.63 -13.51
N GLY A 104 9.59 -4.70 -14.04
CA GLY A 104 10.18 -4.83 -15.38
C GLY A 104 11.29 -5.88 -15.46
N ALA A 105 12.03 -6.11 -14.37
CA ALA A 105 13.24 -6.96 -14.37
C ALA A 105 13.01 -8.38 -13.84
N LEU A 106 11.99 -8.61 -13.02
CA LEU A 106 11.80 -9.86 -12.28
C LEU A 106 10.45 -10.51 -12.57
N ASP A 107 10.47 -11.67 -13.23
CA ASP A 107 9.27 -12.38 -13.71
C ASP A 107 8.27 -12.70 -12.60
N TYR A 108 8.73 -13.16 -11.44
CA TYR A 108 7.84 -13.51 -10.33
C TYR A 108 7.02 -12.30 -9.86
N ARG A 109 7.66 -11.13 -9.72
CA ARG A 109 6.98 -9.88 -9.35
C ARG A 109 6.07 -9.39 -10.46
N ARG A 110 6.48 -9.56 -11.73
CA ARG A 110 5.67 -9.20 -12.89
C ARG A 110 4.35 -9.95 -12.92
N HIS A 111 4.39 -11.28 -12.82
CA HIS A 111 3.19 -12.10 -12.82
C HIS A 111 2.27 -11.75 -11.64
N PHE A 112 2.83 -11.61 -10.44
CA PHE A 112 2.06 -11.24 -9.26
C PHE A 112 1.41 -9.86 -9.39
N CYS A 113 2.13 -8.84 -9.86
CA CYS A 113 1.56 -7.51 -10.06
C CYS A 113 0.45 -7.52 -11.11
N HIS A 114 0.63 -8.21 -12.24
CA HIS A 114 -0.42 -8.34 -13.27
C HIS A 114 -1.68 -8.97 -12.73
N GLU A 115 -1.55 -9.99 -11.89
CA GLU A 115 -2.69 -10.59 -11.21
C GLU A 115 -3.42 -9.57 -10.32
N LEU A 116 -2.68 -8.82 -9.49
CA LEU A 116 -3.26 -7.85 -8.58
C LEU A 116 -4.03 -6.71 -9.31
N LEU A 117 -3.67 -6.39 -10.56
CA LEU A 117 -4.40 -5.37 -11.33
C LEU A 117 -5.88 -5.72 -11.54
N SER A 118 -6.26 -7.01 -11.55
CA SER A 118 -7.66 -7.44 -11.63
C SER A 118 -8.50 -7.00 -10.41
N PHE A 119 -7.85 -6.62 -9.31
CA PHE A 119 -8.47 -6.09 -8.10
C PHE A 119 -8.60 -4.56 -8.08
N LYS A 120 -8.22 -3.88 -9.18
CA LYS A 120 -8.43 -2.43 -9.41
C LYS A 120 -7.84 -1.55 -8.29
N PRO A 121 -6.51 -1.38 -8.22
CA PRO A 121 -5.91 -0.46 -7.25
C PRO A 121 -6.43 0.96 -7.42
N ALA A 122 -6.56 1.68 -6.31
CA ALA A 122 -6.90 3.10 -6.32
C ALA A 122 -5.76 3.94 -6.89
N ALA A 123 -4.51 3.53 -6.67
CA ALA A 123 -3.31 4.17 -7.21
C ALA A 123 -2.20 3.16 -7.52
N ILE A 124 -1.32 3.50 -8.46
CA ILE A 124 -0.09 2.78 -8.77
C ILE A 124 1.06 3.78 -8.71
N THR A 125 2.09 3.51 -7.92
CA THR A 125 3.24 4.42 -7.70
C THR A 125 4.54 3.75 -8.14
N TRP A 126 5.49 4.52 -8.67
CA TRP A 126 6.77 4.04 -9.21
C TRP A 126 7.97 4.59 -8.43
#